data_AF-A0A5Z6G899-F1
#
_entry.id   AF-A0A5Z6G899-F1
#
_cell.length_a   1.000
_cell.length_b   1.000
_cell.length_c   1.000
_cell.angle_alpha   90.00
_cell.angle_beta   90.00
_cell.angle_gamma   90.00
#
_symmetry.space_group_name_H-M   'P 1'
#
loop_
_entity.id
_entity.type
_entity.pdbx_description
1 polymer ?
#
loop_
_entity_poly.entity_id
_entity_poly.type
_entity_poly.pdbx_seq_one_letter_code
_entity_poly.pdbx_strand_id
1 'polypeptide(L)'
;MRHFKKFTKTTELTPVQQELSENCSVQFIHDESGVDWYVLQKLFQPDTLKIQYDKTGLIIAADKDATKLFPLNCSVVELAD
;
A
#
# COMPACT_ATOMS: atom_id res chain seq x y z
N MET A 1 6.21 6.12 -13.49
CA MET A 1 6.82 5.81 -12.19
C MET A 1 5.84 6.23 -11.10
N ARG A 2 5.23 5.27 -10.40
CA ARG A 2 4.34 5.54 -9.25
C ARG A 2 5.15 5.67 -7.96
N HIS A 3 4.74 6.59 -7.10
CA HIS A 3 5.32 6.74 -5.76
C HIS A 3 4.22 7.11 -4.77
N PHE A 4 3.90 6.19 -3.87
CA PHE A 4 2.92 6.40 -2.80
C PHE A 4 3.63 6.42 -1.46
N LYS A 5 3.34 7.42 -0.64
CA LYS A 5 4.15 7.73 0.54
C LYS A 5 3.35 7.65 1.82
N LYS A 6 4.06 7.33 2.91
CA LYS A 6 3.60 7.46 4.30
C LYS A 6 2.26 6.78 4.55
N PHE A 7 2.16 5.50 4.20
CA PHE A 7 0.96 4.74 4.47
C PHE A 7 0.68 4.66 5.97
N THR A 8 -0.55 4.99 6.36
CA THR A 8 -1.03 4.92 7.74
C THR A 8 -2.30 4.10 7.82
N LYS A 9 -2.60 3.57 9.01
CA LYS A 9 -3.86 2.86 9.26
C LYS A 9 -5.04 3.79 9.02
N THR A 10 -6.01 3.33 8.22
CA THR A 10 -7.28 4.03 8.03
C THR A 10 -8.12 3.92 9.31
N THR A 11 -8.53 5.05 9.86
CA THR A 11 -9.36 5.12 11.07
C THR A 11 -10.85 5.26 10.76
N GLU A 12 -11.19 5.96 9.67
CA GLU A 12 -12.55 6.16 9.20
C GLU A 12 -12.81 5.21 8.03
N LEU A 13 -13.56 4.14 8.29
CA LEU A 13 -13.88 3.12 7.30
C LEU A 13 -15.22 3.42 6.64
N THR A 14 -15.32 3.15 5.33
CA THR A 14 -16.62 3.04 4.66
C THR A 14 -17.40 1.84 5.21
N PRO A 15 -18.74 1.77 5.06
CA PRO A 15 -19.52 0.63 5.54
C PRO A 15 -19.02 -0.72 5.05
N VAL A 16 -18.58 -0.79 3.79
CA VAL A 16 -18.03 -2.02 3.18
C VAL A 16 -16.68 -2.38 3.81
N GLN A 17 -15.81 -1.41 4.04
CA GLN A 17 -14.52 -1.65 4.71
C GLN A 17 -14.73 -2.06 6.17
N GLN A 18 -15.71 -1.49 6.85
CA GLN A 18 -16.06 -1.87 8.22
C GLN A 18 -16.50 -3.33 8.28
N GLU A 19 -17.42 -3.75 7.41
CA GLU A 19 -17.87 -5.14 7.31
C GLU A 19 -16.71 -6.12 7.06
N LEU A 20 -15.81 -5.78 6.13
CA LEU A 20 -14.63 -6.61 5.83
C LEU A 20 -13.63 -6.65 7.00
N SER A 21 -13.50 -5.56 7.75
CA SER A 21 -12.63 -5.51 8.92
C SER A 21 -13.18 -6.41 10.04
N GLU A 22 -14.48 -6.32 10.32
CA GLU A 22 -15.15 -7.08 11.39
C GLU A 22 -15.25 -8.58 11.05
N ASN A 23 -15.62 -8.92 9.82
CA ASN A 23 -15.91 -10.31 9.44
C ASN A 23 -14.69 -11.06 8.89
N CYS A 24 -13.70 -10.35 8.34
CA CYS A 24 -12.54 -10.95 7.67
C CYS A 24 -11.20 -10.48 8.24
N SER A 25 -11.20 -9.67 9.31
CA SER A 25 -9.99 -9.12 9.93
C SER A 25 -9.11 -8.32 8.97
N VAL A 26 -9.72 -7.72 7.93
CA VAL A 26 -8.99 -6.91 6.96
C VAL A 26 -8.56 -5.59 7.60
N GLN A 27 -7.28 -5.25 7.42
CA GLN A 27 -6.73 -3.97 7.84
C GLN A 27 -6.58 -3.04 6.62
N PHE A 28 -7.21 -1.87 6.70
CA PHE A 28 -7.11 -0.84 5.67
C PHE A 28 -6.02 0.18 6.04
N ILE A 29 -5.27 0.59 5.03
CA ILE A 29 -4.24 1.63 5.11
C ILE A 29 -4.39 2.55 3.90
N HIS A 30 -4.05 3.82 4.07
CA HIS A 30 -4.11 4.81 2.99
C HIS A 30 -2.79 5.58 2.89
N ASP A 31 -2.49 6.10 1.71
CA ASP A 31 -1.31 6.94 1.47
C ASP A 31 -1.49 8.37 2.02
N GLU A 32 -0.49 9.23 1.83
CA GLU A 32 -0.54 10.64 2.26
C GLU A 32 -1.66 11.46 1.59
N SER A 33 -2.23 10.98 0.48
CA SER A 33 -3.37 11.60 -0.21
C SER A 33 -4.71 11.05 0.26
N GLY A 34 -4.73 10.11 1.21
CA GLY A 34 -5.94 9.46 1.71
C GLY A 34 -6.48 8.35 0.82
N VAL A 35 -5.71 7.86 -0.16
CA VAL A 35 -6.16 6.81 -1.08
C VAL A 35 -5.79 5.44 -0.54
N ASP A 36 -6.78 4.54 -0.50
CA ASP A 36 -6.66 3.17 0.02
C ASP A 36 -5.63 2.33 -0.76
N TRP A 37 -4.80 1.56 -0.04
CA TRP A 37 -3.76 0.71 -0.62
C TRP A 37 -4.29 -0.29 -1.65
N TYR A 38 -5.43 -0.95 -1.38
CA TYR A 38 -6.02 -1.92 -2.30
C TYR A 38 -6.53 -1.27 -3.59
N VAL A 39 -6.87 0.03 -3.55
CA VAL A 39 -7.17 0.81 -4.76
C VAL A 39 -5.88 1.16 -5.51
N LEU A 40 -4.85 1.62 -4.79
CA LEU A 40 -3.57 2.03 -5.37
C LEU A 40 -2.80 0.88 -6.03
N GLN A 41 -2.95 -0.37 -5.56
CA GLN A 41 -2.33 -1.56 -6.16
C GLN A 41 -2.61 -1.66 -7.67
N LYS A 42 -3.82 -1.28 -8.11
CA LYS A 42 -4.26 -1.34 -9.51
C LYS A 42 -3.59 -0.30 -10.41
N LEU A 43 -2.92 0.69 -9.83
CA LEU A 43 -2.27 1.79 -10.55
C LEU A 43 -0.82 1.49 -10.93
N PHE A 44 -0.26 0.41 -10.40
CA PHE A 44 1.08 -0.07 -10.76
C PHE A 44 1.05 -0.86 -12.07
N GLN A 45 2.16 -0.80 -12.81
CA GLN A 45 2.35 -1.64 -13.99
C GLN A 45 2.69 -3.07 -13.59
N PRO A 46 2.22 -4.12 -14.29
CA PRO A 46 2.47 -5.50 -13.88
C PRO A 46 3.96 -5.89 -13.77
N ASP A 47 4.80 -5.50 -14.74
CA ASP A 47 6.17 -6.02 -14.86
C ASP A 47 7.26 -5.16 -14.19
N THR A 48 6.88 -4.10 -13.47
CA THR A 48 7.80 -3.20 -12.76
C THR A 48 8.13 -3.70 -11.36
N LEU A 49 9.31 -3.36 -10.84
CA LEU A 49 9.66 -3.64 -9.45
C LEU A 49 8.98 -2.63 -8.51
N LYS A 50 8.41 -3.08 -7.39
CA LYS A 50 7.86 -2.20 -6.34
C LYS A 50 8.72 -2.38 -5.10
N ILE A 51 9.23 -1.27 -4.59
CA ILE A 51 10.08 -1.26 -3.41
C ILE A 51 9.31 -0.61 -2.27
N GLN A 52 9.10 -1.37 -1.20
CA GLN A 52 8.61 -0.88 0.08
C GLN A 52 9.80 -0.48 0.95
N TYR A 53 9.77 0.74 1.48
CA TYR A 53 10.83 1.25 2.34
C TYR A 53 10.26 2.09 3.49
N ASP A 54 10.97 2.10 4.62
CA ASP A 54 10.56 2.84 5.81
C ASP A 54 11.00 4.32 5.77
N LYS A 55 10.66 5.08 6.82
CA LYS A 55 10.99 6.51 6.90
C LYS A 55 12.49 6.84 6.90
N THR A 56 13.36 5.86 7.15
CA THR A 56 14.84 6.03 7.13
C THR A 56 15.43 5.73 5.77
N GLY A 57 14.63 5.20 4.83
CA GLY A 57 15.09 4.73 3.53
C GLY A 57 15.51 3.25 3.54
N LEU A 58 15.36 2.54 4.66
CA LEU A 58 15.63 1.10 4.70
C LEU A 58 14.59 0.36 3.85
N ILE A 59 15.05 -0.43 2.90
CA ILE A 59 14.20 -1.31 2.09
C ILE A 59 13.72 -2.45 2.98
N ILE A 60 12.40 -2.59 3.11
CA ILE A 60 11.75 -3.59 3.95
C ILE A 60 11.32 -4.80 3.11
N ALA A 61 10.84 -4.56 1.89
CA ALA A 61 10.41 -5.59 0.96
C ALA A 61 10.45 -5.08 -0.48
N ALA A 62 10.55 -6.00 -1.43
CA ALA A 62 10.38 -5.70 -2.85
C ALA A 62 9.79 -6.90 -3.59
N ASP A 63 8.85 -6.66 -4.49
CA ASP A 63 8.27 -7.67 -5.39
C ASP A 63 7.75 -6.98 -6.66
N LYS A 64 7.59 -7.74 -7.75
CA LYS A 64 6.89 -7.25 -8.95
C LYS A 64 5.37 -7.25 -8.74
N ASP A 65 4.86 -8.12 -7.88
CA ASP A 65 3.46 -8.17 -7.48
C ASP A 65 3.19 -7.29 -6.24
N ALA A 66 2.49 -6.17 -6.46
CA ALA A 66 2.14 -5.24 -5.39
C ALA A 66 1.24 -5.86 -4.31
N THR A 67 0.49 -6.92 -4.62
CA THR A 67 -0.44 -7.55 -3.66
C THR A 67 0.30 -8.29 -2.54
N LYS A 68 1.58 -8.61 -2.74
CA LYS A 68 2.45 -9.23 -1.73
C LYS A 68 3.05 -8.22 -0.75
N LEU A 69 2.82 -6.93 -0.96
CA LEU A 69 3.29 -5.87 -0.07
C LEU A 69 2.17 -5.39 0.84
N PHE A 70 2.53 -5.03 2.07
CA PHE A 70 1.64 -4.38 3.02
C PHE A 70 2.38 -3.21 3.69
N PRO A 71 2.37 -2.02 3.07
CA PRO A 71 3.29 -0.94 3.41
C PRO A 71 2.89 -0.13 4.64
N LEU A 72 2.35 -0.73 5.71
CA LEU A 72 2.01 0.01 6.93
C LEU A 72 3.23 0.76 7.49
N ASN A 73 3.09 2.07 7.71
CA ASN A 73 4.15 3.00 8.13
C ASN A 73 5.34 3.14 7.15
N CYS A 74 5.17 2.66 5.91
CA CYS A 74 6.18 2.68 4.86
C CYS A 74 5.72 3.53 3.67
N SER A 75 6.58 3.62 2.67
CA SER A 75 6.27 4.14 1.33
C SER A 75 6.57 3.08 0.28
N VAL A 76 5.93 3.17 -0.88
CA VAL A 76 6.15 2.26 -2.02
C VAL A 76 6.48 3.07 -3.27
N VAL A 77 7.62 2.77 -3.88
CA VAL A 77 8.02 3.34 -5.18
C VAL A 77 8.10 2.24 -6.23
N GLU A 78 7.61 2.55 -7.42
CA GLU A 78 7.73 1.70 -8.61
C GLU A 78 9.00 2.06 -9.37
N LEU A 79 9.73 1.07 -9.85
CA LEU A 79 10.88 1.24 -10.74
C LEU A 79 10.66 0.41 -12.01
N ALA A 80 10.91 1.04 -13.15
CA ALA A 80 11.04 0.32 -14.42
C ALA A 80 12.40 -0.38 -14.46
N ASP A 81 12.44 -1.54 -15.11
CA ASP A 81 13.69 -2.23 -15.45
C ASP A 81 14.52 -1.40 -16.45
#